data_AF-A0A429ICF9-F1
#
_entry.id   AF-A0A429ICF9-F1
#
_cell.length_a   1.000
_cell.length_b   1.000
_cell.length_c   1.000
_cell.angle_alpha   90.00
_cell.angle_beta   90.00
_cell.angle_gamma   90.00
#
_symmetry.space_group_name_H-M   'P 1'
#
loop_
_entity.id
_entity.type
_entity.pdbx_description
1 polymer ?
#
loop_
_entity_poly.entity_id
_entity_poly.type
_entity_poly.pdbx_seq_one_letter_code
_entity_poly.pdbx_strand_id
1 'polypeptide(L)'
;MPHTTPPLSGEVSAPATLERLLAAVPADVRAVFSARTLRPLLPEHDRTGTLLHTLETFLHHDASWSRTAAALHLHVNTVRYRIQRIEHLTGRDLTRLSHRLDLRAALLCRAGDGAA
;
A
#
# COMPACT_ATOMS: atom_id res chain seq x y z
N MET A 1 41.20 -12.19 34.59
CA MET A 1 39.81 -11.72 34.74
C MET A 1 39.22 -11.50 33.34
N PRO A 2 38.51 -12.47 32.75
CA PRO A 2 37.76 -12.22 31.52
C PRO A 2 36.50 -11.42 31.88
N HIS A 3 36.33 -10.27 31.24
CA HIS A 3 35.09 -9.50 31.29
C HIS A 3 34.07 -10.23 30.42
N THR A 4 33.08 -10.84 31.06
CA THR A 4 31.88 -11.33 30.37
C THR A 4 31.09 -10.11 29.91
N THR A 5 31.22 -9.76 28.63
CA THR A 5 30.26 -8.89 27.97
C THR A 5 28.93 -9.66 27.92
N PRO A 6 27.85 -9.18 28.54
CA PRO A 6 26.57 -9.87 28.44
C PRO A 6 26.14 -9.88 26.97
N PRO A 7 25.55 -10.97 26.46
CA PRO A 7 24.91 -10.93 25.15
C PRO A 7 23.81 -9.87 25.24
N LEU A 8 23.84 -8.93 24.29
CA LEU A 8 22.72 -8.03 24.05
C LEU A 8 21.52 -8.92 23.72
N SER A 9 20.63 -9.14 24.69
CA SER A 9 19.28 -9.64 24.48
C SER A 9 18.57 -8.63 23.60
N GLY A 10 18.79 -8.79 22.31
CA GLY A 10 18.39 -7.90 21.24
C GLY A 10 17.85 -8.68 20.07
N GLU A 11 17.18 -9.81 20.32
CA GLU A 11 16.14 -10.25 19.40
C GLU A 11 14.93 -9.31 19.56
N VAL A 12 15.14 -8.04 19.22
CA VAL A 12 14.04 -7.31 18.61
C VAL A 12 13.87 -8.01 17.27
N SER A 13 13.08 -9.10 17.26
CA SER A 13 12.47 -9.63 16.05
C SER A 13 11.43 -8.61 15.59
N ALA A 14 11.90 -7.40 15.33
CA ALA A 14 11.17 -6.30 14.75
C ALA A 14 10.63 -6.80 13.42
N PRO A 15 9.47 -6.29 13.00
CA PRO A 15 8.84 -6.70 11.77
C PRO A 15 9.82 -6.54 10.60
N ALA A 16 10.35 -7.66 10.09
CA ALA A 16 11.27 -7.69 8.95
C ALA A 16 10.57 -7.30 7.62
N THR A 17 9.30 -6.88 7.68
CA THR A 17 8.44 -6.58 6.55
C THR A 17 7.37 -5.57 6.97
N LEU A 18 7.01 -4.65 6.08
CA LEU A 18 5.97 -3.63 6.29
C LEU A 18 4.66 -4.24 6.80
N GLU A 19 4.27 -5.41 6.29
CA GLU A 19 3.06 -6.13 6.72
C GLU A 19 3.04 -6.45 8.21
N ARG A 20 4.15 -6.97 8.76
CA ARG A 20 4.25 -7.26 10.20
C ARG A 20 4.28 -5.99 11.04
N LEU A 21 4.84 -4.90 10.52
CA LEU A 21 4.87 -3.61 11.21
C LEU A 21 3.45 -3.06 11.34
N LEU A 22 2.69 -3.13 10.25
CA LEU A 22 1.28 -2.74 10.25
C LEU A 22 0.46 -3.66 11.17
N ALA A 23 0.72 -4.96 11.19
CA ALA A 23 0.03 -5.89 12.09
C ALA A 23 0.18 -5.53 13.58
N ALA A 24 1.30 -4.92 13.98
CA ALA A 24 1.51 -4.44 15.35
C ALA A 24 0.75 -3.13 15.67
N VAL A 25 0.29 -2.39 14.65
CA VAL A 25 -0.56 -1.19 14.82
C VAL A 25 -1.99 -1.64 15.15
N PRO A 26 -2.68 -1.02 16.12
CA PRO A 26 -4.07 -1.34 16.45
C PRO A 26 -5.02 -1.33 15.23
N ALA A 27 -5.99 -2.25 15.21
CA ALA A 27 -6.89 -2.44 14.06
C ALA A 27 -7.76 -1.21 13.76
N ASP A 28 -8.21 -0.50 14.79
CA ASP A 28 -8.95 0.76 14.67
C ASP A 28 -8.10 1.86 13.98
N VAL A 29 -6.83 1.98 14.36
CA VAL A 29 -5.90 2.92 13.75
C VAL A 29 -5.63 2.55 12.29
N ARG A 30 -5.43 1.27 11.99
CA ARG A 30 -5.27 0.76 10.61
C ARG A 30 -6.50 1.05 9.76
N ALA A 31 -7.69 0.78 10.27
CA ALA A 31 -8.95 1.01 9.59
C ALA A 31 -9.16 2.50 9.28
N VAL A 32 -8.88 3.39 10.23
CA VAL A 32 -8.95 4.86 10.01
C VAL A 32 -7.93 5.31 8.96
N PHE A 33 -6.70 4.80 9.01
CA PHE A 33 -5.65 5.15 8.04
C PHE A 33 -6.02 4.69 6.62
N SER A 34 -6.44 3.44 6.49
CA SER A 34 -6.97 2.84 5.25
C SER A 34 -8.13 3.68 4.70
N ALA A 35 -9.15 3.93 5.52
CA ALA A 35 -10.34 4.67 5.11
C ALA A 35 -10.03 6.10 4.68
N ARG A 36 -9.14 6.81 5.38
CA ARG A 36 -8.74 8.18 4.99
C ARG A 36 -7.90 8.22 3.71
N THR A 37 -7.05 7.21 3.52
CA THR A 37 -6.12 7.16 2.38
C THR A 37 -6.79 6.69 1.11
N LEU A 38 -7.65 5.68 1.21
CA LEU A 38 -8.31 5.03 0.08
C LEU A 38 -9.75 5.48 -0.11
N ARG A 39 -10.33 6.33 0.76
CA ARG A 39 -11.72 6.85 0.63
C ARG A 39 -12.14 7.11 -0.80
N PRO A 40 -11.37 7.88 -1.60
CA PRO A 40 -11.78 8.26 -2.96
C PRO A 40 -11.85 7.10 -3.95
N LEU A 41 -11.23 5.96 -3.60
CA LEU A 41 -11.12 4.76 -4.43
C LEU A 41 -12.02 3.62 -3.94
N LEU A 42 -12.77 3.84 -2.85
CA LEU A 42 -13.72 2.85 -2.33
C LEU A 42 -14.93 2.72 -3.27
N PRO A 43 -15.66 1.58 -3.21
CA PRO A 43 -16.81 1.29 -4.09
C PRO A 43 -17.91 2.36 -4.06
N GLU A 44 -17.98 3.11 -2.97
CA GLU A 44 -18.87 4.26 -2.75
C GLU A 44 -18.64 5.38 -3.79
N HIS A 45 -17.40 5.51 -4.29
CA HIS A 45 -16.96 6.54 -5.23
C HIS A 45 -16.47 5.96 -6.57
N ASP A 46 -16.04 4.71 -6.61
CA ASP A 46 -15.77 3.94 -7.83
C ASP A 46 -16.58 2.63 -7.83
N ARG A 47 -17.81 2.70 -8.35
CA ARG A 47 -18.75 1.56 -8.41
C ARG A 47 -18.19 0.32 -9.11
N THR A 48 -17.15 0.47 -9.92
CA THR A 48 -16.56 -0.63 -10.70
C THR A 48 -15.33 -1.23 -10.01
N GLY A 49 -14.82 -0.62 -8.92
CA GLY A 49 -13.59 -1.05 -8.22
C GLY A 49 -12.33 -1.04 -9.10
N THR A 50 -12.41 -0.45 -10.29
CA THR A 50 -11.41 -0.56 -11.34
C THR A 50 -10.16 0.25 -11.02
N LEU A 51 -10.33 1.41 -10.37
CA LEU A 51 -9.20 2.25 -9.96
C LEU A 51 -8.41 1.60 -8.82
N LEU A 52 -9.11 1.00 -7.85
CA LEU A 52 -8.45 0.31 -6.74
C LEU A 52 -7.65 -0.90 -7.25
N HIS A 53 -8.24 -1.72 -8.12
CA HIS A 53 -7.53 -2.84 -8.75
C HIS A 53 -6.33 -2.39 -9.61
N THR A 54 -6.48 -1.28 -10.35
CA THR A 54 -5.39 -0.70 -11.14
C THR A 54 -4.25 -0.23 -10.23
N LEU A 55 -4.56 0.39 -9.09
CA LEU A 55 -3.57 0.84 -8.10
C LEU A 55 -2.81 -0.35 -7.48
N GLU A 56 -3.51 -1.39 -7.06
CA GLU A 56 -2.91 -2.61 -6.51
C GLU A 56 -1.92 -3.23 -7.50
N THR A 57 -2.35 -3.39 -8.76
CA THR A 57 -1.53 -3.94 -9.84
C THR A 57 -0.33 -3.04 -10.13
N PHE A 58 -0.53 -1.73 -10.16
CA PHE A 58 0.53 -0.75 -10.41
C PHE A 58 1.62 -0.81 -9.34
N LEU A 59 1.23 -0.87 -8.06
CA LEU A 59 2.17 -0.98 -6.95
C LEU A 59 2.87 -2.35 -6.92
N HIS A 60 2.18 -3.42 -7.33
CA HIS A 60 2.76 -4.76 -7.44
C HIS A 60 3.86 -4.83 -8.52
N HIS A 61 3.75 -4.04 -9.58
CA HIS A 61 4.73 -3.97 -10.67
C HIS A 61 5.73 -2.79 -10.53
N ASP A 62 6.08 -2.42 -9.30
CA ASP A 62 7.03 -1.33 -8.96
C ASP A 62 6.70 0.03 -9.58
N ALA A 63 5.41 0.36 -9.71
CA ALA A 63 4.95 1.57 -10.40
C ALA A 63 5.38 1.67 -11.87
N SER A 64 5.55 0.53 -12.55
CA SER A 64 5.87 0.48 -13.98
C SER A 64 4.61 0.52 -14.83
N TRP A 65 4.47 1.59 -15.63
CA TRP A 65 3.38 1.79 -16.58
C TRP A 65 3.22 0.61 -17.55
N SER A 66 4.31 0.19 -18.18
CA SER A 66 4.30 -0.84 -19.22
C SER A 66 3.95 -2.22 -18.66
N ARG A 67 4.53 -2.59 -17.50
CA ARG A 67 4.23 -3.88 -16.86
C ARG A 67 2.79 -3.93 -16.34
N THR A 68 2.29 -2.82 -15.79
CA THR A 68 0.89 -2.71 -15.35
C THR A 68 -0.08 -2.79 -16.53
N ALA A 69 0.23 -2.13 -17.64
CA ALA A 69 -0.56 -2.19 -18.87
C ALA A 69 -0.64 -3.62 -19.43
N ALA A 70 0.49 -4.33 -19.47
CA ALA A 70 0.53 -5.73 -19.86
C ALA A 70 -0.28 -6.63 -18.92
N ALA A 71 -0.14 -6.47 -17.60
CA ALA A 71 -0.86 -7.26 -16.61
C ALA A 71 -2.38 -7.04 -16.66
N LEU A 72 -2.82 -5.80 -16.86
CA LEU A 72 -4.24 -5.45 -16.96
C LEU A 72 -4.82 -5.67 -18.36
N HIS A 73 -4.01 -6.06 -19.34
CA HIS A 73 -4.40 -6.14 -20.77
C HIS A 73 -4.97 -4.82 -21.30
N LEU A 74 -4.37 -3.70 -20.88
CA LEU A 74 -4.79 -2.35 -21.24
C LEU A 74 -3.68 -1.64 -22.02
N HIS A 75 -4.09 -0.62 -22.78
CA HIS A 75 -3.12 0.29 -23.37
C HIS A 75 -2.44 1.14 -22.29
N VAL A 76 -1.15 1.44 -22.45
CA VAL A 76 -0.37 2.25 -21.48
C VAL A 76 -0.99 3.62 -21.20
N ASN A 77 -1.64 4.22 -22.21
CA ASN A 77 -2.35 5.49 -22.05
C ASN A 77 -3.57 5.36 -21.12
N THR A 78 -4.29 4.24 -21.17
CA THR A 78 -5.42 3.98 -20.28
C THR A 78 -4.96 3.83 -18.83
N VAL A 79 -3.86 3.11 -18.61
CA VAL A 79 -3.25 3.00 -17.27
C VAL A 79 -2.81 4.38 -16.78
N ARG A 80 -2.16 5.18 -17.64
CA ARG A 80 -1.76 6.56 -17.32
C ARG A 80 -2.93 7.41 -16.87
N TYR A 81 -4.02 7.41 -17.63
CA TYR A 81 -5.23 8.14 -17.29
C TYR A 81 -5.80 7.68 -15.93
N ARG A 82 -5.87 6.37 -15.68
CA ARG A 82 -6.37 5.83 -14.41
C ARG A 82 -5.51 6.23 -13.23
N ILE A 83 -4.19 6.13 -13.35
CA ILE A 83 -3.27 6.55 -12.28
C ILE A 83 -3.36 8.05 -12.05
N GLN A 84 -3.37 8.89 -13.09
CA GLN A 84 -3.58 10.35 -12.92
C GLN A 84 -4.90 10.66 -12.22
N ARG A 85 -5.96 9.92 -12.54
CA ARG A 85 -7.24 10.03 -11.84
C ARG A 85 -7.12 9.62 -10.37
N ILE A 86 -6.39 8.56 -10.06
CA ILE A 86 -6.09 8.13 -8.68
C ILE A 86 -5.29 9.22 -7.95
N GLU A 87 -4.27 9.81 -8.57
CA GLU A 87 -3.48 10.90 -8.00
C GLU A 87 -4.37 12.10 -7.66
N HIS A 88 -5.24 12.49 -8.60
CA HIS A 88 -6.18 13.60 -8.41
C HIS A 88 -7.17 13.33 -7.27
N LEU A 89 -7.75 12.12 -7.24
CA LEU A 89 -8.73 11.74 -6.23
C LEU A 89 -8.13 11.61 -4.84
N THR A 90 -6.91 11.07 -4.73
CA THR A 90 -6.22 10.83 -3.45
C THR A 90 -5.36 11.99 -2.98
N GLY A 91 -5.11 12.98 -3.85
CA GLY A 91 -4.16 14.07 -3.60
C GLY A 91 -2.70 13.61 -3.50
N ARG A 92 -2.40 12.39 -3.96
CA ARG A 92 -1.09 11.74 -3.81
C ARG A 92 -0.44 11.52 -5.16
N ASP A 93 0.75 12.09 -5.33
CA ASP A 93 1.64 11.86 -6.47
C ASP A 93 2.29 10.46 -6.41
N LEU A 94 1.96 9.58 -7.36
CA LEU A 94 2.45 8.22 -7.47
C LEU A 94 3.86 8.11 -8.05
N THR A 95 4.46 9.22 -8.49
CA THR A 95 5.90 9.25 -8.82
C THR A 95 6.76 9.25 -7.57
N ARG A 96 6.24 9.79 -6.45
CA ARG A 96 6.95 9.87 -5.17
C ARG A 96 6.89 8.56 -4.41
N LEU A 97 8.05 8.10 -3.94
CA LEU A 97 8.12 6.87 -3.13
C LEU A 97 7.29 6.97 -1.86
N SER A 98 7.36 8.08 -1.13
CA SER A 98 6.62 8.26 0.13
C SER A 98 5.11 8.06 -0.05
N HIS A 99 4.54 8.66 -1.09
CA HIS A 99 3.12 8.51 -1.39
C HIS A 99 2.74 7.10 -1.87
N ARG A 100 3.62 6.45 -2.65
CA ARG A 100 3.44 5.04 -3.02
C ARG A 100 3.43 4.13 -1.81
N LEU A 101 4.31 4.40 -0.83
CA LEU A 101 4.35 3.66 0.43
C LEU A 101 3.11 3.89 1.27
N ASP A 102 2.60 5.12 1.35
CA ASP A 102 1.33 5.41 2.04
C ASP A 102 0.17 4.63 1.42
N LEU A 103 0.06 4.63 0.09
CA LEU A 103 -0.97 3.88 -0.65
C LEU A 103 -0.80 2.38 -0.46
N ARG A 104 0.43 1.85 -0.50
CA ARG A 104 0.72 0.44 -0.26
C ARG A 104 0.35 0.04 1.18
N ALA A 105 0.73 0.83 2.16
CA ALA A 105 0.41 0.59 3.56
C ALA A 105 -1.12 0.60 3.78
N ALA A 106 -1.83 1.55 3.16
CA ALA A 106 -3.28 1.61 3.26
C ALA A 106 -3.97 0.37 2.66
N LEU A 107 -3.48 -0.13 1.53
CA LEU A 107 -3.97 -1.38 0.93
C LEU A 107 -3.71 -2.60 1.83
N LEU A 108 -2.53 -2.67 2.45
CA LEU A 108 -2.18 -3.73 3.39
C LEU A 108 -3.05 -3.70 4.66
N CYS A 109 -3.29 -2.50 5.21
CA CYS A 109 -4.20 -2.33 6.34
C CYS A 109 -5.61 -2.85 6.01
N ARG A 110 -6.13 -2.55 4.81
CA ARG A 110 -7.43 -3.04 4.36
C ARG A 110 -7.49 -4.56 4.22
N ALA A 111 -6.42 -5.20 3.76
CA ALA A 111 -6.37 -6.65 3.61
C ALA A 111 -6.28 -7.39 4.96
N GLY A 112 -5.60 -6.79 5.95
CA GLY A 112 -5.46 -7.35 7.29
C GLY A 112 -6.74 -7.32 8.14
N ASP A 113 -7.69 -6.44 7.82
CA ASP A 113 -8.96 -6.32 8.54
C ASP A 113 -9.99 -7.42 8.16
N GLY A 114 -9.68 -8.27 7.16
CA GLY A 114 -10.51 -9.42 6.76
C GLY A 114 -10.09 -10.77 7.34
N ALA A 115 -9.07 -10.81 8.21
CA ALA A 115 -8.53 -12.02 8.83
C ALA A 115 -8.80 -12.10 10.34
N ALA A 116 -9.96 -11.61 10.78
CA ALA A 116 -10.47 -11.76 12.14
C ALA A 116 -11.78 -12.56 12.13
#